data_AF-A0A9X3M5I1-F1
#
_entry.id   AF-A0A9X3M5I1-F1
#
_cell.length_a   1.000
_cell.length_b   1.000
_cell.length_c   1.000
_cell.angle_alpha   90.00
_cell.angle_beta   90.00
_cell.angle_gamma   90.00
#
_symmetry.space_group_name_H-M   'P 1'
#
loop_
_entity.id
_entity.type
_entity.pdbx_description
1 polymer ?
#
loop_
_entity_poly.entity_id
_entity_poly.type
_entity_poly.pdbx_seq_one_letter_code
_entity_poly.pdbx_strand_id
1 'polypeptide(L)' 'MDLSNIRIGTASAGLQIEGSPRPNNWSEWVAKDGTTPHPTTDHWRRWREDNQLMSELGLQIARVGVE' A
#
# COMPACT_ATOMS: atom_id res chain seq x y z
N MET A 1 15.96 8.42 27.43
CA MET A 1 15.97 8.91 26.03
C MET A 1 14.58 9.47 25.75
N ASP A 2 14.48 10.71 25.30
CA ASP A 2 13.19 11.31 24.91
C ASP A 2 12.86 10.88 23.47
N LEU A 3 11.68 10.29 23.28
CA LEU A 3 11.19 9.78 21.99
C LEU A 3 9.98 10.58 21.47
N SER A 4 9.59 11.67 22.14
CA SER A 4 8.39 12.46 21.82
C SER A 4 8.36 13.00 20.38
N ASN A 5 9.54 13.20 19.78
CA ASN A 5 9.70 13.71 18.40
C ASN A 5 9.92 12.62 17.34
N ILE A 6 9.93 11.34 17.72
CA ILE A 6 9.99 10.23 16.76
C ILE A 6 8.57 9.88 16.32
N ARG A 7 8.42 9.56 15.03
CA ARG A 7 7.17 9.07 14.46
C ARG A 7 7.38 7.67 13.91
N ILE A 8 6.52 6.74 14.32
CA ILE A 8 6.51 5.36 13.82
C ILE A 8 5.32 5.19 12.88
N GLY A 9 5.55 4.51 11.76
CA GLY A 9 4.56 4.39 10.70
C GLY A 9 4.85 3.26 9.73
N THR A 10 4.05 3.20 8.67
CA THR A 10 4.11 2.20 7.60
C THR A 10 4.38 2.86 6.26
N ALA A 11 4.76 2.04 5.27
CA ALA A 11 4.93 2.48 3.89
C ALA A 11 4.38 1.45 2.90
N SER A 12 3.81 1.92 1.79
CA SER A 12 3.31 1.13 0.69
C SER A 12 3.49 1.84 -0.66
N ALA A 13 3.31 1.10 -1.77
CA ALA A 13 3.33 1.63 -3.13
C ALA A 13 2.11 1.12 -3.91
N GLY A 14 1.52 1.98 -4.75
CA GLY A 14 0.20 1.78 -5.34
C GLY A 14 0.03 0.44 -6.05
N LEU A 15 0.84 0.15 -7.07
CA LEU A 15 0.80 -1.14 -7.77
C LEU A 15 0.87 -2.37 -6.84
N GLN A 16 1.60 -2.28 -5.73
CA GLN A 16 1.83 -3.41 -4.83
C GLN A 16 0.66 -3.71 -3.89
N ILE A 17 -0.24 -2.74 -3.66
CA ILE A 17 -1.32 -2.89 -2.68
C ILE A 17 -2.73 -2.61 -3.22
N GLU A 18 -2.87 -1.77 -4.25
CA GLU A 18 -4.18 -1.31 -4.72
C GLU A 18 -5.00 -2.41 -5.39
N GLY A 19 -4.34 -3.29 -6.15
CA GLY A 19 -4.98 -4.44 -6.75
C GLY A 19 -5.81 -4.19 -7.99
N SER A 20 -6.22 -2.95 -8.26
CA SER A 20 -6.98 -2.59 -9.46
C SER A 20 -6.31 -1.43 -10.23
N PRO A 21 -4.99 -1.48 -10.49
CA PRO A 21 -4.30 -0.37 -11.15
C PRO A 21 -4.77 -0.22 -12.60
N ARG A 22 -4.75 1.01 -13.11
CA ARG A 22 -4.78 1.21 -14.56
C ARG A 22 -3.53 0.57 -15.18
N PRO A 23 -3.61 0.07 -16.43
CA PRO A 23 -2.42 -0.44 -17.11
C PRO A 23 -1.28 0.59 -17.09
N ASN A 24 -0.12 0.17 -16.60
CA ASN A 24 1.12 0.93 -16.52
C ASN A 24 2.33 0.05 -16.92
N ASN A 25 3.51 0.66 -16.98
CA ASN A 25 4.74 -0.03 -17.39
C ASN A 25 5.05 -1.29 -16.55
N TRP A 26 4.70 -1.28 -15.26
CA TRP A 26 4.89 -2.43 -14.40
C TRP A 26 3.88 -3.53 -14.67
N SER A 27 2.61 -3.21 -14.92
CA SER A 27 1.60 -4.20 -15.31
C SER A 27 1.98 -4.91 -16.62
N GLU A 28 2.61 -4.20 -17.57
CA GLU A 28 3.15 -4.79 -18.80
C GLU A 28 4.37 -5.67 -18.54
N TRP A 29 5.24 -5.27 -17.60
CA TRP A 29 6.42 -6.02 -17.26
C TRP A 29 6.06 -7.36 -16.59
N VAL A 30 5.21 -7.35 -15.57
CA VAL A 30 4.82 -8.57 -14.83
C VAL A 30 4.00 -9.55 -15.68
N ALA A 31 3.25 -9.05 -16.67
CA ALA A 31 2.50 -9.88 -17.60
C ALA A 31 3.40 -10.79 -18.46
N LYS A 32 4.66 -10.39 -18.70
CA LYS A 32 5.65 -11.23 -19.41
C LYS A 32 5.98 -12.50 -18.65
N ASP A 33 5.88 -12.44 -17.32
CA ASP A 33 6.09 -13.57 -16.41
C ASP A 33 4.77 -14.33 -16.14
N GLY A 34 3.68 -13.98 -16.84
CA GLY A 34 2.35 -14.57 -16.62
C GLY A 34 1.71 -14.21 -15.28
N THR A 35 2.25 -13.19 -14.58
CA THR A 35 1.74 -12.73 -13.28
C THR A 35 0.95 -11.44 -13.43
N THR A 36 0.21 -11.06 -12.38
CA THR A 36 -0.65 -9.88 -12.38
C THR A 36 -0.61 -9.18 -11.02
N PRO A 37 -0.68 -7.83 -10.99
CA PRO A 37 -0.85 -7.08 -9.74
C PRO A 37 -2.30 -7.18 -9.23
N HIS A 38 -3.22 -7.78 -9.98
CA HIS A 38 -4.59 -7.99 -9.51
C HIS A 38 -4.72 -9.29 -8.69
N PRO A 39 -5.32 -9.28 -7.48
CA PRO A 39 -5.82 -8.12 -6.72
C PRO A 39 -4.81 -7.60 -5.68
N THR A 40 -3.57 -8.11 -5.60
CA THR A 40 -2.65 -7.84 -4.47
C THR A 40 -3.38 -7.92 -3.11
N THR A 41 -3.37 -6.85 -2.31
CA THR A 41 -4.13 -6.73 -1.06
C THR A 41 -5.48 -6.01 -1.22
N ASP A 42 -5.86 -5.61 -2.44
CA ASP A 42 -7.13 -4.94 -2.76
C ASP A 42 -7.37 -3.66 -1.94
N HIS A 43 -6.30 -2.92 -1.63
CA HIS A 43 -6.35 -1.69 -0.84
C HIS A 43 -7.27 -0.65 -1.47
N TRP A 44 -7.42 -0.65 -2.80
CA TRP A 44 -8.36 0.24 -3.49
C TRP A 44 -9.79 0.15 -2.92
N ARG A 45 -10.22 -1.07 -2.55
CA ARG A 45 -11.54 -1.32 -1.95
C ARG A 45 -11.50 -1.35 -0.42
N ARG A 46 -10.38 -1.76 0.15
CA ARG A 46 -10.23 -2.10 1.59
C ARG A 46 -9.50 -1.05 2.42
N TRP A 47 -9.15 0.11 1.84
CA TRP A 47 -8.31 1.10 2.52
C TRP A 47 -8.82 1.56 3.89
N ARG A 48 -10.14 1.52 4.14
CA ARG A 48 -10.71 1.84 5.45
C ARG A 48 -10.32 0.81 6.51
N GLU A 49 -10.38 -0.47 6.16
CA GLU A 49 -9.97 -1.56 7.04
C GLU A 49 -8.46 -1.50 7.30
N ASP A 50 -7.67 -1.20 6.26
CA ASP A 50 -6.22 -1.06 6.39
C ASP A 50 -5.84 0.15 7.28
N ASN A 51 -6.52 1.29 7.11
CA ASN A 51 -6.31 2.47 7.97
C ASN A 51 -6.75 2.22 9.41
N GLN A 52 -7.86 1.50 9.61
CA GLN A 52 -8.32 1.10 10.93
C GLN A 52 -7.28 0.21 11.62
N LEU A 53 -6.73 -0.78 10.91
CA LEU A 53 -5.66 -1.64 11.41
C LEU A 53 -4.41 -0.83 11.79
N MET A 54 -3.99 0.12 10.95
CA MET A 54 -2.84 0.98 11.26
C MET A 54 -3.10 1.84 12.51
N SER A 55 -4.33 2.34 12.68
CA SER A 55 -4.73 3.08 13.88
C SER A 55 -4.74 2.21 15.13
N GLU A 56 -5.26 0.98 15.05
CA GLU A 56 -5.29 0.03 16.18
C GLU A 56 -3.89 -0.40 16.63
N LEU A 57 -2.94 -0.45 15.69
CA LEU A 57 -1.52 -0.69 15.97
C LEU A 57 -0.79 0.54 16.55
N GLY A 58 -1.46 1.68 16.70
CA GLY A 58 -0.87 2.91 17.22
C GLY A 58 0.13 3.58 16.25
N LEU A 59 0.03 3.29 14.96
CA LEU A 59 0.91 3.86 13.94
C LEU A 59 0.49 5.29 13.61
N GLN A 60 1.46 6.20 13.59
CA GLN A 60 1.21 7.64 13.51
C GLN A 60 1.23 8.16 12.06
N ILE A 61 1.87 7.42 11.16
CA ILE A 61 2.09 7.82 9.77
C ILE A 61 1.85 6.62 8.86
N ALA A 62 1.14 6.84 7.75
CA ALA A 62 1.10 5.94 6.62
C ALA A 62 1.64 6.68 5.39
N ARG A 63 2.75 6.20 4.82
CA ARG A 63 3.29 6.70 3.55
C ARG A 63 2.77 5.84 2.41
N VAL A 64 2.00 6.42 1.50
CA VAL A 64 1.39 5.69 0.38
C VAL A 64 1.83 6.32 -0.94
N GLY A 65 2.27 5.49 -1.90
CA GLY A 65 2.51 5.92 -3.29
C GLY A 65 1.19 6.14 -4.03
N VAL A 66 1.18 7.08 -4.99
CA VAL A 66 0.01 7.41 -5.81
C VAL A 66 0.28 6.98 -7.25
N GLU A 67 -0.72 6.36 -7.89
CA GLU A 67 -0.71 5.95 -9.31
C GLU A 67 -1.55 6.88 -10.19
#